data_AF-A0A9D1NAC0-F1
#
_entry.id   AF-A0A9D1NAC0-F1
#
_cell.length_a   1.000
_cell.length_b   1.000
_cell.length_c   1.000
_cell.angle_alpha   90.00
_cell.angle_beta   90.00
_cell.angle_gamma   90.00
#
_symmetry.space_group_name_H-M   'P 1'
#
loop_
_entity.id
_entity.type
_entity.pdbx_description
1 polymer ?
#
loop_
_entity_poly.entity_id
_entity_poly.type
_entity_poly.pdbx_seq_one_letter_code
_entity_poly.pdbx_strand_id
1 'polypeptide(L)'
;MKLKRATVVTDHENADIVAMAMFDAGAEGTEILDRADFADLERSGVIWDYADESVTAPSGEVKVSAVVPGEGGEFIRALEEELGRLRETGVKASAVAADTLDDADWANEWKKYYTPVVTASVTVVPSWTEYSAAPGERIVRLDPGMAFGTGAHETTRMCLELMGDPSGRSVIDIGCGSGILGIAAAARGAASVYMCDIDPQAVEAARANARLNGVCP
;
A
#
# COMPACT_ATOMS: atom_id res chain seq x y z
N MET A 1 14.63 3.52 -11.50
CA MET A 1 15.25 4.86 -11.65
C MET A 1 15.62 5.32 -10.24
N LYS A 2 16.67 6.13 -10.05
CA LYS A 2 17.05 6.53 -8.68
C LYS A 2 16.18 7.72 -8.29
N LEU A 3 15.56 7.66 -7.13
CA LEU A 3 14.80 8.76 -6.55
C LEU A 3 15.63 9.39 -5.43
N LYS A 4 15.46 10.69 -5.23
CA LYS A 4 16.06 11.41 -4.11
C LYS A 4 14.95 11.90 -3.19
N ARG A 5 15.04 11.58 -1.90
CA ARG A 5 14.20 12.16 -0.86
C ARG A 5 14.96 13.31 -0.21
N ALA A 6 14.43 14.51 -0.32
CA ALA A 6 14.90 15.67 0.42
C ALA A 6 14.00 15.88 1.65
N THR A 7 14.59 16.07 2.83
CA THR A 7 13.88 16.25 4.09
C THR A 7 14.39 17.50 4.80
N VAL A 8 13.47 18.30 5.31
CA VAL A 8 13.73 19.49 6.11
C VAL A 8 13.00 19.34 7.44
N VAL A 9 13.72 19.57 8.54
CA VAL A 9 13.14 19.60 9.89
C VAL A 9 12.77 21.04 10.23
N THR A 10 11.55 21.22 10.70
CA THR A 10 10.93 22.50 11.04
C THR A 10 10.03 22.33 12.27
N ASP A 11 9.10 23.25 12.51
CA ASP A 11 8.05 23.17 13.52
C ASP A 11 6.66 23.30 12.87
N HIS A 12 5.61 23.03 13.64
CA HIS A 12 4.21 23.03 13.18
C HIS A 12 3.83 24.34 12.48
N GLU A 13 4.26 25.49 13.03
CA GLU A 13 3.91 26.81 12.50
C GLU A 13 4.53 27.09 11.12
N ASN A 14 5.67 26.47 10.82
CA ASN A 14 6.45 26.72 9.60
C ASN A 14 6.34 25.59 8.57
N ALA A 15 5.66 24.48 8.88
CA ALA A 15 5.58 23.29 8.04
C ALA A 15 5.03 23.60 6.63
N ASP A 16 3.93 24.35 6.54
CA ASP A 16 3.31 24.73 5.26
C ASP A 16 4.22 25.65 4.42
N ILE A 17 4.96 26.54 5.08
CA ILE A 17 5.89 27.46 4.40
C ILE A 17 7.05 26.66 3.80
N VAL A 18 7.59 25.71 4.56
CA VAL A 18 8.65 24.81 4.07
C VAL A 18 8.14 23.91 2.94
N ALA A 19 6.89 23.41 3.03
CA ALA A 19 6.27 22.65 1.95
C ALA A 19 6.12 23.49 0.68
N MET A 20 5.69 24.74 0.80
CA MET A 20 5.62 25.67 -0.33
C MET A 20 7.00 25.91 -0.96
N ALA A 21 8.04 26.10 -0.15
CA ALA A 21 9.41 26.24 -0.65
C ALA A 21 9.87 25.00 -1.45
N MET A 22 9.42 23.79 -1.07
CA MET A 22 9.67 22.58 -1.85
C MET A 22 8.91 22.60 -3.20
N PHE A 23 7.66 23.07 -3.24
CA PHE A 23 6.94 23.24 -4.51
C PHE A 23 7.62 24.26 -5.42
N ASP A 24 8.04 25.40 -4.88
CA ASP A 24 8.76 26.44 -5.64
C ASP A 24 10.12 25.96 -6.16
N ALA A 25 10.78 25.07 -5.43
CA ALA A 25 12.00 24.40 -5.89
C ALA A 25 11.75 23.32 -6.95
N GLY A 26 10.49 22.95 -7.20
CA GLY A 26 10.07 22.03 -8.26
C GLY A 26 9.58 20.66 -7.80
N ALA A 27 9.17 20.49 -6.54
CA ALA A 27 8.54 19.26 -6.07
C ALA A 27 7.14 19.08 -6.70
N GLU A 28 6.80 17.85 -7.10
CA GLU A 28 5.44 17.51 -7.53
C GLU A 28 4.50 17.24 -6.35
N GLY A 29 5.06 16.92 -5.18
CA GLY A 29 4.33 16.67 -3.95
C GLY A 29 5.24 16.67 -2.73
N THR A 30 4.63 16.86 -1.56
CA THR A 30 5.31 16.90 -0.26
C THR A 30 4.59 16.03 0.76
N GLU A 31 5.34 15.39 1.64
CA GLU A 31 4.86 14.71 2.84
C GLU A 31 5.20 15.58 4.07
N ILE A 32 4.21 15.85 4.91
CA ILE A 32 4.39 16.51 6.20
C ILE A 32 4.14 15.47 7.28
N LEU A 33 5.17 15.19 8.07
CA LEU A 33 5.08 14.32 9.24
C LEU A 33 5.13 15.19 10.49
N ASP A 34 3.94 15.51 11.00
CA ASP A 34 3.75 16.24 12.24
C ASP A 34 3.12 15.34 13.31
N ARG A 35 3.74 15.29 14.49
CA ARG A 35 3.24 14.54 15.64
C ARG A 35 2.17 15.32 16.41
N ALA A 36 2.12 16.64 16.27
CA ALA A 36 1.07 17.48 16.84
C ALA A 36 -0.29 17.22 16.17
N ASP A 37 -0.30 16.89 14.87
CA ASP A 37 -1.53 16.53 14.15
C ASP A 37 -2.26 15.36 14.83
N PHE A 38 -1.52 14.37 15.34
CA PHE A 38 -2.10 13.25 16.09
C PHE A 38 -2.76 13.69 17.39
N ALA A 39 -2.17 14.65 18.12
CA ALA A 39 -2.74 15.18 19.35
C ALA A 39 -4.01 16.00 19.09
N ASP A 40 -4.05 16.76 17.99
CA ASP A 40 -5.25 17.50 17.59
C ASP A 40 -6.34 16.57 17.09
N LEU A 41 -5.97 15.49 16.40
CA LEU A 41 -6.90 14.43 16.01
C LEU A 41 -7.50 13.70 17.22
N GLU A 42 -6.69 13.36 18.23
CA GLU A 42 -7.17 12.73 19.47
C GLU A 42 -8.19 13.63 20.19
N ARG A 43 -7.94 14.95 20.20
CA ARG A 43 -8.87 15.95 20.77
C ARG A 43 -10.13 16.15 19.94
N SER A 44 -10.11 15.84 18.65
CA SER A 44 -11.25 16.02 17.74
C SER A 44 -12.40 15.03 17.99
N GLY A 45 -12.17 13.99 18.81
CA GLY A 45 -13.19 13.00 19.16
C GLY A 45 -13.44 11.95 18.08
N VAL A 46 -12.60 11.89 17.05
CA VAL A 46 -12.60 10.80 16.06
C VAL A 46 -12.06 9.54 16.73
N ILE A 47 -12.85 8.46 16.76
CA ILE A 47 -12.46 7.17 17.34
C ILE A 47 -11.62 6.41 16.32
N TRP A 48 -10.40 6.05 16.69
CA TRP A 48 -9.52 5.20 15.89
C TRP A 48 -9.41 3.83 16.53
N ASP A 49 -9.65 2.78 15.74
CA ASP A 49 -9.60 1.40 16.23
C ASP A 49 -8.15 0.92 16.47
N TYR A 50 -7.15 1.53 15.81
CA TYR A 50 -5.73 1.21 15.98
C TYR A 50 -4.84 2.44 15.69
N ALA A 51 -3.97 2.80 16.65
CA ALA A 51 -2.87 3.74 16.45
C ALA A 51 -1.60 3.15 17.07
N ASP A 52 -0.47 3.27 16.38
CA ASP A 52 0.82 2.81 16.90
C ASP A 52 1.25 3.72 18.07
N GLU A 53 1.61 3.16 19.23
CA GLU A 53 2.03 3.96 20.39
C GLU A 53 3.22 4.87 20.05
N SER A 54 4.05 4.49 19.08
CA SER A 54 5.19 5.27 18.63
C SER A 54 4.83 6.59 17.94
N VAL A 55 3.57 6.80 17.52
CA VAL A 55 3.11 8.09 16.96
C VAL A 55 2.55 9.06 18.01
N THR A 56 2.29 8.59 19.24
CA THR A 56 1.64 9.39 20.30
C THR A 56 2.58 10.31 21.07
N ALA A 57 3.90 10.10 20.97
CA ALA A 57 4.86 10.97 21.64
C ALA A 57 4.90 12.35 20.95
N PRO A 58 4.52 13.45 21.64
CA PRO A 58 4.56 14.78 21.06
C PRO A 58 6.01 15.17 20.78
N SER A 59 6.25 15.74 19.60
CA SER A 59 7.51 16.36 19.22
C SER A 59 7.23 17.76 18.70
N GLY A 60 8.09 18.71 19.04
CA GLY A 60 8.06 20.05 18.42
C GLY A 60 8.70 20.06 17.02
N GLU A 61 9.30 18.95 16.60
CA GLU A 61 9.91 18.80 15.28
C GLU A 61 8.92 18.21 14.27
N VAL A 62 8.78 18.90 13.15
CA VAL A 62 8.01 18.47 11.98
C VAL A 62 8.98 18.16 10.86
N LYS A 63 8.76 17.05 10.15
CA LYS A 63 9.56 16.70 8.97
C LYS A 63 8.73 16.95 7.72
N VAL A 64 9.20 17.85 6.87
CA VAL A 64 8.66 18.05 5.53
C VAL A 64 9.58 17.37 4.55
N SER A 65 9.04 16.53 3.67
CA SER A 65 9.83 15.76 2.69
C SER A 65 9.26 15.89 1.28
N ALA A 66 10.13 15.93 0.28
CA ALA A 66 9.76 15.80 -1.12
C ALA A 66 10.59 14.69 -1.78
N VAL A 67 9.98 13.98 -2.74
CA VAL A 67 10.67 12.97 -3.55
C VAL A 67 10.80 13.51 -4.97
N VAL A 68 12.02 13.51 -5.49
CA VAL A 68 12.32 14.01 -6.83
C VAL A 68 13.06 12.97 -7.67
N PRO A 69 12.85 12.98 -9.00
CA PRO A 69 13.54 12.08 -9.91
C PRO A 69 15.05 12.36 -10.00
N GLY A 70 15.86 11.31 -10.12
CA GLY A 70 17.30 11.40 -10.29
C GLY A 70 18.06 11.70 -8.99
N GLU A 71 19.22 12.35 -9.10
CA GLU A 71 20.07 12.71 -7.96
C GLU A 71 19.57 13.96 -7.20
N GLY A 72 18.57 14.68 -7.73
CA GLY A 72 17.93 15.82 -7.06
C GLY A 72 18.81 17.06 -6.86
N GLY A 73 19.98 17.15 -7.48
CA GLY A 73 20.96 18.21 -7.19
C GLY A 73 20.49 19.64 -7.48
N GLU A 74 19.80 19.87 -8.60
CA GLU A 74 19.22 21.19 -8.93
C GLU A 74 18.10 21.57 -7.96
N PHE A 75 17.21 20.63 -7.67
CA PHE A 75 16.13 20.79 -6.69
C PHE A 75 16.66 21.13 -5.30
N ILE A 76 17.61 20.35 -4.78
CA ILE A 76 18.19 20.56 -3.44
C ILE A 76 18.86 21.93 -3.35
N ARG A 77 19.57 22.35 -4.41
CA ARG A 77 20.22 23.66 -4.45
C ARG A 77 19.20 24.80 -4.44
N ALA A 78 18.15 24.70 -5.26
CA ALA A 78 17.09 25.71 -5.29
C ALA A 78 16.35 25.79 -3.95
N LEU A 79 16.07 24.63 -3.33
CA LEU A 79 15.46 24.54 -2.02
C LEU A 79 16.33 25.16 -0.93
N GLU A 80 17.63 24.89 -0.88
CA GLU A 80 18.53 25.52 0.11
C GLU A 80 18.62 27.04 -0.05
N GLU A 81 18.57 27.55 -1.29
CA GLU A 81 18.52 29.00 -1.53
C GLU A 81 17.23 29.62 -0.97
N GLU A 82 16.08 29.00 -1.24
CA GLU A 82 14.79 29.47 -0.74
C GLU A 82 14.70 29.39 0.79
N LEU A 83 15.10 28.26 1.37
CA LEU A 83 15.17 28.12 2.83
C LEU A 83 16.14 29.12 3.45
N GLY A 84 17.23 29.47 2.77
CA GLY A 84 18.13 30.55 3.17
C GLY A 84 17.39 31.88 3.34
N ARG A 85 16.60 32.28 2.33
CA ARG A 85 15.76 33.50 2.39
C ARG A 85 14.74 33.45 3.51
N LEU A 86 14.05 32.32 3.66
CA LEU A 86 13.02 32.15 4.69
C LEU A 86 13.58 32.18 6.12
N ARG A 87 14.79 31.64 6.34
CA ARG A 87 15.47 31.73 7.64
C ARG A 87 15.73 33.18 8.05
N GLU A 88 16.02 34.07 7.10
CA GLU A 88 16.19 35.51 7.37
C GLU A 88 14.89 36.19 7.83
N THR A 89 13.74 35.66 7.42
CA THR A 89 12.42 36.15 7.86
C THR A 89 11.94 35.51 9.17
N GLY A 90 12.75 34.65 9.79
CA GLY A 90 12.45 33.98 11.06
C GLY A 90 11.82 32.59 10.94
N VAL A 91 11.70 32.04 9.73
CA VAL A 91 11.20 30.67 9.53
C VAL A 91 12.23 29.68 10.08
N LYS A 92 11.79 28.75 10.93
CA LYS A 92 12.68 27.70 11.45
C LYS A 92 12.77 26.57 10.44
N ALA A 93 13.92 26.39 9.79
CA ALA A 93 14.14 25.26 8.89
C ALA A 93 15.58 24.76 8.99
N SER A 94 15.78 23.45 9.12
CA SER A 94 17.09 22.82 9.04
C SER A 94 17.66 22.90 7.64
N ALA A 95 18.95 22.58 7.49
CA ALA A 95 19.51 22.23 6.19
C ALA A 95 18.78 21.02 5.58
N VAL A 96 18.81 20.89 4.26
CA VAL A 96 18.20 19.81 3.51
C VAL A 96 19.03 18.54 3.71
N ALA A 97 18.44 17.53 4.36
CA ALA A 97 18.96 16.18 4.37
C ALA A 97 18.49 15.44 3.11
N ALA A 98 19.39 14.73 2.43
CA ALA A 98 19.07 14.10 1.15
C ALA A 98 19.46 12.62 1.12
N ASP A 99 18.46 11.75 1.07
CA ASP A 99 18.61 10.30 1.02
C ASP A 99 18.28 9.77 -0.38
N THR A 100 18.94 8.68 -0.79
CA THR A 100 18.64 8.02 -2.05
C THR A 100 17.62 6.92 -1.81
N LEU A 101 16.50 6.98 -2.54
CA LEU A 101 15.47 5.95 -2.58
C LEU A 101 15.69 5.12 -3.85
N ASP A 102 15.72 3.79 -3.70
CA ASP A 102 15.78 2.89 -4.83
C ASP A 102 14.34 2.60 -5.31
N ASP A 103 13.99 3.00 -6.56
CA ASP A 103 12.65 2.75 -7.14
C ASP A 103 12.23 1.28 -7.04
N ALA A 104 13.21 0.38 -7.14
CA ALA A 104 12.97 -1.05 -7.16
C ALA A 104 12.37 -1.56 -5.85
N ASP A 105 12.68 -0.90 -4.73
CA ASP A 105 12.13 -1.24 -3.43
C ASP A 105 10.72 -0.65 -3.28
N TRP A 106 10.46 0.65 -3.49
CA TRP A 106 9.13 1.22 -3.17
C TRP A 106 7.96 0.57 -3.93
N ALA A 107 8.11 0.31 -5.24
CA ALA A 107 7.06 -0.30 -6.05
C ALA A 107 6.88 -1.82 -5.81
N ASN A 108 7.81 -2.48 -5.11
CA ASN A 108 7.76 -3.92 -4.81
C ASN A 108 7.84 -4.23 -3.30
N GLU A 109 8.03 -3.25 -2.42
CA GLU A 109 8.13 -3.41 -0.97
C GLU A 109 6.87 -4.09 -0.46
N TRP A 110 5.71 -3.67 -0.96
CA TRP A 110 4.42 -4.30 -0.64
C TRP A 110 4.42 -5.79 -0.94
N LYS A 111 5.07 -6.24 -2.04
CA LYS A 111 5.17 -7.66 -2.41
C LYS A 111 5.93 -8.51 -1.39
N LYS A 112 6.85 -7.92 -0.62
CA LYS A 112 7.62 -8.63 0.43
C LYS A 112 6.72 -9.05 1.60
N TYR A 113 5.62 -8.35 1.82
CA TYR A 113 4.63 -8.67 2.86
C TYR A 113 3.59 -9.70 2.41
N TYR A 114 3.52 -10.01 1.11
CA TYR A 114 2.65 -11.05 0.58
C TYR A 114 3.34 -12.41 0.66
N THR A 115 2.95 -13.18 1.67
CA THR A 115 3.40 -14.57 1.87
C THR A 115 2.29 -15.54 1.50
N PRO A 116 2.63 -16.80 1.15
CA PRO A 116 1.62 -17.83 0.91
C PRO A 116 0.69 -18.01 2.12
N VAL A 117 -0.62 -18.03 1.88
CA VAL A 117 -1.65 -18.24 2.90
C VAL A 117 -2.22 -19.64 2.74
N VAL A 118 -1.87 -20.53 3.66
CA VAL A 118 -2.40 -21.90 3.73
C VAL A 118 -3.72 -21.87 4.49
N THR A 119 -4.77 -22.44 3.90
CA THR A 119 -6.10 -22.60 4.52
C THR A 119 -6.58 -24.05 4.41
N ALA A 120 -7.63 -24.43 5.12
CA ALA A 120 -8.27 -25.73 4.94
C ALA A 120 -8.81 -25.96 3.51
N SER A 121 -9.04 -24.88 2.74
CA SER A 121 -9.63 -24.99 1.43
C SER A 121 -8.64 -25.12 0.28
N VAL A 122 -7.70 -24.18 0.24
CA VAL A 122 -6.67 -23.98 -0.79
C VAL A 122 -5.48 -23.26 -0.16
N THR A 123 -4.33 -23.33 -0.81
CA THR A 123 -3.20 -22.46 -0.50
C THR A 123 -3.14 -21.33 -1.52
N VAL A 124 -3.23 -20.10 -1.03
CA VAL A 124 -3.17 -18.89 -1.83
C VAL A 124 -1.71 -18.49 -1.94
N VAL A 125 -1.20 -18.39 -3.16
CA VAL A 125 0.21 -18.10 -3.42
C VAL A 125 0.32 -16.89 -4.34
N PRO A 126 1.09 -15.87 -3.97
CA PRO A 126 1.35 -14.77 -4.89
C PRO A 126 1.97 -15.26 -6.21
N SER A 127 1.59 -14.63 -7.32
CA SER A 127 1.98 -15.06 -8.67
C SER A 127 3.50 -15.03 -8.88
N TRP A 128 4.20 -14.14 -8.17
CA TRP A 128 5.66 -13.97 -8.18
C TRP A 128 6.42 -14.86 -7.19
N THR A 129 5.75 -15.65 -6.36
CA THR A 129 6.39 -16.49 -5.34
C THR A 129 6.59 -17.92 -5.86
N GLU A 130 7.84 -18.40 -5.86
CA GLU A 130 8.13 -19.82 -6.05
C GLU A 130 7.53 -20.61 -4.87
N TYR A 131 6.71 -21.62 -5.18
CA TYR A 131 6.05 -22.45 -4.17
C TYR A 131 5.88 -23.88 -4.68
N SER A 132 6.31 -24.84 -3.88
CA SER A 132 6.23 -26.27 -4.17
C SER A 132 5.05 -26.87 -3.40
N ALA A 133 4.00 -27.24 -4.12
CA ALA A 133 2.80 -27.81 -3.53
C ALA A 133 3.06 -29.22 -2.95
N ALA A 134 2.51 -29.50 -1.78
CA ALA A 134 2.44 -30.84 -1.23
C ALA A 134 1.46 -31.72 -2.05
N PRO A 135 1.62 -33.06 -2.04
CA PRO A 135 0.69 -33.95 -2.72
C PRO A 135 -0.77 -33.72 -2.29
N GLY A 136 -1.65 -33.42 -3.26
CA GLY A 136 -3.07 -33.16 -3.00
C GLY A 136 -3.41 -31.72 -2.57
N GLU A 137 -2.41 -30.85 -2.41
CA GLU A 137 -2.62 -29.44 -2.12
C GLU A 137 -3.16 -28.71 -3.36
N ARG A 138 -4.20 -27.89 -3.16
CA ARG A 138 -4.78 -27.06 -4.22
C ARG A 138 -4.24 -25.64 -4.11
N ILE A 139 -3.60 -25.17 -5.18
CA ILE A 139 -2.99 -23.85 -5.23
C ILE A 139 -3.90 -22.88 -5.97
N VAL A 140 -4.09 -21.69 -5.38
CA VAL A 140 -4.68 -20.53 -6.04
C VAL A 140 -3.60 -19.47 -6.18
N ARG A 141 -3.18 -19.19 -7.40
CA ARG A 141 -2.21 -18.16 -7.75
C ARG A 141 -2.91 -16.80 -7.84
N LEU A 142 -2.40 -15.76 -7.18
CA LEU A 142 -2.97 -14.41 -7.29
C LEU A 142 -1.91 -13.38 -7.61
N ASP A 143 -2.27 -12.49 -8.54
CA ASP A 143 -1.72 -11.15 -8.61
C ASP A 143 -2.82 -10.18 -8.17
N PRO A 144 -2.84 -9.75 -6.90
CA PRO A 144 -3.87 -8.84 -6.43
C PRO A 144 -3.80 -7.46 -7.09
N GLY A 145 -2.64 -7.06 -7.64
CA GLY A 145 -2.46 -5.70 -8.17
C GLY A 145 -2.94 -4.64 -7.16
N MET A 146 -3.86 -3.77 -7.61
CA MET A 146 -4.54 -2.78 -6.76
C MET A 146 -5.90 -3.25 -6.20
N ALA A 147 -6.34 -4.47 -6.52
CA ALA A 147 -7.64 -4.99 -6.07
C ALA A 147 -7.56 -5.59 -4.65
N PHE A 148 -8.61 -5.35 -3.87
CA PHE A 148 -8.76 -5.94 -2.54
C PHE A 148 -8.94 -7.48 -2.60
N GLY A 149 -8.59 -8.20 -1.53
CA GLY A 149 -8.80 -9.65 -1.44
C GLY A 149 -7.56 -10.49 -1.71
N THR A 150 -6.43 -10.12 -1.12
CA THR A 150 -5.14 -10.80 -1.29
C THR A 150 -5.02 -12.13 -0.53
N GLY A 151 -6.00 -12.44 0.32
CA GLY A 151 -6.00 -13.61 1.20
C GLY A 151 -5.35 -13.38 2.58
N ALA A 152 -4.58 -12.31 2.74
CA ALA A 152 -3.92 -11.98 4.01
C ALA A 152 -4.88 -11.39 5.06
N HIS A 153 -6.00 -10.79 4.61
CA HIS A 153 -7.01 -10.21 5.50
C HIS A 153 -7.84 -11.30 6.19
N GLU A 154 -8.13 -11.13 7.48
CA GLU A 154 -8.75 -12.14 8.35
C GLU A 154 -10.10 -12.62 7.82
N THR A 155 -10.89 -11.71 7.27
CA THR A 155 -12.21 -12.04 6.69
C THR A 155 -12.10 -12.96 5.48
N THR A 156 -11.13 -12.73 4.59
CA THR A 156 -10.92 -13.57 3.41
C THR A 156 -10.43 -14.95 3.82
N ARG A 157 -9.47 -15.00 4.78
CA ARG A 157 -9.00 -16.25 5.34
C ARG A 157 -10.14 -17.04 5.98
N MET A 158 -10.98 -16.40 6.80
CA MET A 158 -12.14 -17.04 7.42
C MET A 158 -13.08 -17.64 6.37
N CYS A 159 -13.39 -16.91 5.30
CA CYS A 159 -14.23 -17.43 4.21
C CYS A 159 -13.60 -18.66 3.53
N LEU A 160 -12.28 -18.66 3.31
CA LEU A 160 -11.58 -19.82 2.76
C LEU A 160 -11.61 -21.01 3.73
N GLU A 161 -11.39 -20.79 5.03
CA GLU A 161 -11.44 -21.85 6.05
C GLU A 161 -12.86 -22.47 6.15
N LEU A 162 -13.90 -21.64 6.01
CA LEU A 162 -15.30 -22.04 6.23
C LEU A 162 -16.09 -22.38 4.95
N MET A 163 -15.47 -22.33 3.77
CA MET A 163 -16.13 -22.48 2.46
C MET A 163 -16.95 -23.77 2.29
N GLY A 164 -16.65 -24.82 3.05
CA GLY A 164 -17.27 -26.14 2.88
C GLY A 164 -16.84 -26.81 1.56
N ASP A 165 -17.60 -27.81 1.12
CA ASP A 165 -17.32 -28.54 -0.14
C ASP A 165 -18.11 -27.93 -1.33
N PRO A 166 -17.49 -27.21 -2.26
CA PRO A 166 -18.19 -26.65 -3.41
C PRO A 166 -18.40 -27.65 -4.55
N SER A 167 -17.90 -28.89 -4.45
CA SER A 167 -17.89 -29.86 -5.55
C SER A 167 -19.29 -30.08 -6.16
N GLY A 168 -19.39 -29.88 -7.48
CA GLY A 168 -20.63 -30.02 -8.25
C GLY A 168 -21.68 -28.92 -8.01
N ARG A 169 -21.40 -27.90 -7.20
CA ARG A 169 -22.34 -26.82 -6.87
C ARG A 169 -22.15 -25.61 -7.78
N SER A 170 -23.22 -24.82 -7.91
CA SER A 170 -23.13 -23.49 -8.50
C SER A 170 -22.84 -22.47 -7.39
N VAL A 171 -21.82 -21.64 -7.57
CA VAL A 171 -21.33 -20.70 -6.57
C VAL A 171 -21.44 -19.27 -7.11
N ILE A 172 -21.81 -18.34 -6.23
CA ILE A 172 -21.79 -16.90 -6.52
C ILE A 172 -20.88 -16.19 -5.51
N ASP A 173 -19.99 -15.35 -6.01
CA ASP A 173 -19.05 -14.52 -5.25
C ASP A 173 -19.40 -13.04 -5.50
N ILE A 174 -20.02 -12.40 -4.51
CA ILE A 174 -20.54 -11.02 -4.59
C ILE A 174 -19.55 -10.08 -3.89
N GLY A 175 -19.06 -9.07 -4.62
CA GLY A 175 -17.95 -8.25 -4.16
C GLY A 175 -16.64 -9.02 -4.31
N CYS A 176 -16.40 -9.58 -5.51
CA CYS A 176 -15.37 -10.58 -5.71
C CYS A 176 -13.95 -10.03 -5.56
N GLY A 177 -13.72 -8.71 -5.66
CA GLY A 177 -12.39 -8.13 -5.52
C GLY A 177 -11.38 -8.81 -6.47
N SER A 178 -10.32 -9.39 -5.90
CA SER A 178 -9.31 -10.18 -6.62
C SER A 178 -9.82 -11.46 -7.28
N GLY A 179 -11.04 -11.90 -6.95
CA GLY A 179 -11.65 -13.17 -7.39
C GLY A 179 -11.28 -14.39 -6.53
N ILE A 180 -10.57 -14.19 -5.41
CA ILE A 180 -9.98 -15.28 -4.61
C ILE A 180 -10.97 -16.37 -4.19
N LEU A 181 -12.17 -16.01 -3.72
CA LEU A 181 -13.14 -16.98 -3.22
C LEU A 181 -13.79 -17.76 -4.37
N GLY A 182 -14.20 -17.06 -5.42
CA GLY A 182 -14.72 -17.69 -6.63
C GLY A 182 -13.71 -18.64 -7.29
N ILE A 183 -12.45 -18.22 -7.42
CA ILE A 183 -11.38 -19.06 -7.98
C ILE A 183 -11.12 -20.28 -7.09
N ALA A 184 -11.08 -20.11 -5.76
CA ALA A 184 -10.93 -21.22 -4.83
C ALA A 184 -12.08 -22.22 -4.93
N ALA A 185 -13.32 -21.75 -5.10
CA ALA A 185 -14.48 -22.62 -5.32
C ALA A 185 -14.36 -23.40 -6.64
N ALA A 186 -13.94 -22.74 -7.73
CA ALA A 186 -13.70 -23.39 -9.02
C ALA A 186 -12.60 -24.46 -8.92
N ALA A 187 -11.46 -24.13 -8.30
CA ALA A 187 -10.34 -25.06 -8.09
C ALA A 187 -10.72 -26.27 -7.22
N ARG A 188 -11.75 -26.13 -6.38
CA ARG A 188 -12.31 -27.20 -5.53
C ARG A 188 -13.42 -28.00 -6.21
N GLY A 189 -13.71 -27.75 -7.49
CA GLY A 189 -14.63 -28.55 -8.29
C GLY A 189 -16.07 -28.02 -8.34
N ALA A 190 -16.31 -26.74 -8.06
CA ALA A 190 -17.60 -26.12 -8.35
C ALA A 190 -18.00 -26.35 -9.82
N ALA A 191 -19.28 -26.65 -10.05
CA ALA A 191 -19.82 -26.85 -11.39
C ALA A 191 -19.90 -25.53 -12.18
N SER A 192 -20.17 -24.43 -11.49
CA SER A 192 -20.10 -23.07 -12.05
C SER A 192 -19.79 -22.05 -10.97
N VAL A 193 -19.12 -20.96 -11.35
CA VAL A 193 -18.82 -19.84 -10.47
C VAL A 193 -19.18 -18.55 -11.20
N TYR A 194 -20.03 -17.72 -10.57
CA TYR A 194 -20.32 -16.37 -11.01
C TYR A 194 -19.66 -15.39 -10.04
N MET A 195 -18.85 -14.48 -10.56
CA MET A 195 -18.16 -13.44 -9.78
C MET A 195 -18.65 -12.07 -10.23
N CYS A 196 -19.01 -11.19 -9.30
CA CYS A 196 -19.37 -9.81 -9.62
C CYS A 196 -18.83 -8.81 -8.60
N ASP A 197 -18.54 -7.61 -9.09
CA ASP A 197 -18.12 -6.47 -8.30
C ASP A 197 -18.69 -5.18 -8.92
N ILE A 198 -18.86 -4.14 -8.11
CA ILE A 198 -19.26 -2.82 -8.57
C ILE A 198 -18.06 -2.03 -9.13
N ASP A 199 -16.85 -2.38 -8.70
CA ASP A 199 -15.62 -1.76 -9.20
C ASP A 199 -15.15 -2.49 -10.49
N PRO A 200 -15.08 -1.80 -11.65
CA PRO A 200 -14.57 -2.40 -12.88
C PRO A 200 -13.12 -2.88 -12.77
N GLN A 201 -12.29 -2.29 -11.88
CA GLN A 201 -10.92 -2.74 -11.66
C GLN A 201 -10.88 -4.10 -10.96
N ALA A 202 -11.76 -4.33 -9.99
CA ALA A 202 -11.91 -5.64 -9.34
C ALA A 202 -12.34 -6.71 -10.35
N VAL A 203 -13.27 -6.40 -11.26
CA VAL A 203 -13.70 -7.33 -12.30
C VAL A 203 -12.55 -7.73 -13.23
N GLU A 204 -11.69 -6.77 -13.63
CA GLU A 204 -10.53 -7.09 -14.46
C GLU A 204 -9.47 -7.91 -13.68
N ALA A 205 -9.22 -7.57 -12.42
CA ALA A 205 -8.32 -8.34 -11.55
C ALA A 205 -8.80 -9.79 -11.36
N ALA A 206 -10.09 -9.98 -11.03
CA ALA A 206 -10.70 -11.31 -10.91
C ALA A 206 -10.59 -12.10 -12.21
N ARG A 207 -10.78 -11.47 -13.37
CA ARG A 207 -10.64 -12.11 -14.68
C ARG A 207 -9.19 -12.53 -14.95
N ALA A 208 -8.22 -11.65 -14.68
CA ALA A 208 -6.80 -11.96 -14.84
C ALA A 208 -6.37 -13.11 -13.92
N ASN A 209 -6.78 -13.08 -12.65
CA ASN A 209 -6.52 -14.14 -11.68
C ASN A 209 -7.21 -15.46 -12.05
N ALA A 210 -8.43 -15.42 -12.57
CA ALA A 210 -9.12 -16.63 -13.02
C ALA A 210 -8.39 -17.29 -14.21
N ARG A 211 -7.85 -16.50 -15.15
CA ARG A 211 -6.99 -17.00 -16.24
C ARG A 211 -5.69 -17.58 -15.70
N LEU A 212 -5.06 -16.92 -14.73
CA LEU A 212 -3.83 -17.38 -14.09
C LEU A 212 -3.99 -18.78 -13.46
N ASN A 213 -5.19 -19.09 -12.98
CA ASN A 213 -5.53 -20.39 -12.40
C ASN A 213 -6.17 -21.38 -13.38
N GLY A 214 -6.33 -21.01 -14.66
CA GLY A 214 -6.96 -21.88 -15.65
C GLY A 214 -8.44 -22.19 -15.38
N VAL A 215 -9.14 -21.34 -14.63
CA VAL A 215 -10.57 -21.51 -14.28
C VAL A 215 -11.49 -20.56 -15.06
N CYS A 216 -10.93 -19.74 -15.94
CA CYS A 216 -11.66 -18.91 -16.90
C CYS A 216 -11.50 -19.51 -18.32
N PRO A 217 -12.59 -19.68 -19.10
CA PRO A 217 -12.52 -20.03 -20.51
C PRO A 217 -11.74 -19.03 -21.37
#